data_AF-A0A6A4G5X1-F1
#
_entry.id   AF-A0A6A4G5X1-F1
#
_cell.length_a   1.000
_cell.length_b   1.000
_cell.length_c   1.000
_cell.angle_alpha   90.00
_cell.angle_beta   90.00
_cell.angle_gamma   90.00
#
_symmetry.space_group_name_H-M   'P 1'
#
loop_
_entity.id
_entity.type
_entity.pdbx_description
1 polymer ?
#
loop_
_entity_poly.entity_id
_entity_poly.type
_entity_poly.pdbx_seq_one_letter_code
_entity_poly.pdbx_strand_id
1 'polypeptide(L)'
;MSAASRLDGNVVNLVSNADPTKITTVTRMIGSEKQAFSSPEYVAQYNTNMQGVDRLDQIRGRFSIADGHSYKRWHKKLALALIDAARSNAYLTRRLVKVETAARDPHITFLMELVGELLNSDFLTQADRFLGRYPD
;
A
#
# COMPACT_ATOMS: atom_id res chain seq x y z
N MET A 1 12.14 18.85 18.83
CA MET A 1 12.89 17.57 18.81
C MET A 1 12.92 16.95 20.21
N SER A 2 12.38 15.74 20.31
CA SER A 2 12.30 14.92 21.51
C SER A 2 12.82 13.52 21.18
N ALA A 3 13.56 12.92 22.10
CA ALA A 3 14.06 11.56 21.96
C ALA A 3 13.71 10.76 23.20
N ALA A 4 13.43 9.47 23.04
CA ALA A 4 13.33 8.56 24.17
C ALA A 4 13.77 7.16 23.83
N SER A 5 14.18 6.48 24.89
CA SER A 5 14.46 5.06 24.92
C SER A 5 13.37 4.39 25.76
N ARG A 6 12.70 3.40 25.18
CA ARG A 6 11.74 2.54 25.88
C ARG A 6 12.38 1.17 26.08
N LEU A 7 12.45 0.72 27.32
CA LEU A 7 12.91 -0.62 27.67
C LEU A 7 11.69 -1.52 27.93
N ASP A 8 11.48 -2.51 27.06
CA ASP A 8 10.38 -3.47 27.19
C ASP A 8 10.81 -4.82 26.57
N GLY A 9 11.56 -5.60 27.35
CA GLY A 9 12.31 -6.77 26.87
C GLY A 9 13.58 -6.38 26.10
N ASN A 10 13.41 -5.55 25.06
CA ASN A 10 14.50 -4.92 24.31
C ASN A 10 14.39 -3.39 24.39
N VAL A 11 15.53 -2.71 24.15
CA VAL A 11 15.59 -1.25 24.07
C VAL A 11 15.13 -0.81 22.68
N VAL A 12 14.16 0.11 22.64
CA VAL A 12 13.71 0.79 21.42
C VAL A 12 13.99 2.28 21.57
N ASN A 13 14.71 2.86 20.60
CA ASN A 13 15.01 4.28 20.57
C ASN A 13 14.13 4.96 19.52
N LEU A 14 13.42 6.02 19.91
CA LEU A 14 12.57 6.81 19.04
C LEU A 14 13.00 8.28 19.10
N VAL A 15 12.88 8.95 17.96
CA VAL A 15 13.11 10.39 17.83
C VAL A 15 11.90 10.99 17.14
N SER A 16 11.36 12.08 17.69
CA SER A 16 10.32 12.87 17.08
C SER A 16 10.73 14.34 17.02
N ASN A 17 10.32 15.05 15.98
CA ASN A 17 10.55 16.48 15.89
C ASN A 17 9.34 17.33 16.33
N ALA A 18 8.13 16.85 16.05
CA ALA A 18 6.90 17.65 16.08
C ALA A 18 5.81 17.12 17.01
N ASP A 19 5.97 15.90 17.53
CA ASP A 19 4.91 15.26 18.31
C ASP A 19 4.99 15.63 19.81
N PRO A 20 3.84 15.67 20.51
CA PRO A 20 3.83 15.95 21.94
C PRO A 20 4.55 14.88 22.75
N THR A 21 5.18 15.31 23.86
CA THR A 21 5.74 14.40 24.89
C THR A 21 4.69 13.97 25.91
N LYS A 22 3.40 14.22 25.65
CA LYS A 22 2.31 13.85 26.54
C LYS A 22 2.31 12.34 26.77
N ILE A 23 2.05 11.91 27.99
CA ILE A 23 1.89 10.49 28.31
C ILE A 23 0.52 10.04 27.81
N THR A 24 0.50 8.95 27.05
CA THR A 24 -0.68 8.26 26.56
C THR A 24 -0.59 6.77 26.85
N THR A 25 -1.62 6.02 26.44
CA THR A 25 -1.68 4.57 26.57
C THR A 25 -1.46 3.93 25.21
N VAL A 26 -0.52 2.98 25.13
CA VAL A 26 -0.31 2.11 23.97
C VAL A 26 -0.72 0.70 24.35
N THR A 27 -1.53 0.07 23.52
CA THR A 27 -1.94 -1.33 23.70
C THR A 27 -0.99 -2.26 22.96
N ARG A 28 -0.53 -3.33 23.60
CA ARG A 28 0.19 -4.43 22.93
C ARG A 28 -0.44 -5.77 23.28
N MET A 29 -0.17 -6.76 22.45
CA MET A 29 -0.56 -8.15 22.70
C MET A 29 0.61 -8.86 23.40
N ILE A 30 0.35 -9.50 24.55
CA ILE A 30 1.29 -10.37 25.25
C ILE A 30 0.65 -11.75 25.35
N GLY A 31 1.23 -12.73 24.67
CA GLY A 31 0.54 -14.01 24.46
C GLY A 31 -0.79 -13.77 23.73
N SER A 32 -1.90 -14.10 24.38
CA SER A 32 -3.26 -13.93 23.84
C SER A 32 -4.01 -12.72 24.42
N GLU A 33 -3.40 -11.94 25.31
CA GLU A 33 -4.06 -10.84 26.01
C GLU A 33 -3.60 -9.47 25.51
N LYS A 34 -4.54 -8.54 25.38
CA LYS A 34 -4.23 -7.12 25.12
C LYS A 34 -3.98 -6.42 26.44
N GLN A 35 -2.77 -5.92 26.62
CA GLN A 35 -2.37 -5.16 27.79
C GLN A 35 -2.04 -3.71 27.42
N ALA A 36 -2.40 -2.81 28.32
CA ALA A 36 -2.24 -1.37 28.17
C ALA A 36 -0.96 -0.89 28.88
N PHE A 37 -0.14 -0.09 28.21
CA PHE A 37 1.11 0.44 28.73
C PHE A 37 1.14 1.96 28.63
N SER A 38 1.63 2.61 29.69
CA SER A 38 1.95 4.03 29.66
C SER A 38 3.14 4.26 28.73
N SER A 39 3.00 5.19 27.78
CA SER A 39 4.05 5.53 26.81
C SER A 39 3.86 6.96 26.30
N PRO A 40 4.92 7.65 25.87
CA PRO A 40 4.77 8.96 25.23
C PRO A 40 3.91 8.90 23.96
N GLU A 41 3.21 9.99 23.66
CA GLU A 41 2.24 10.10 22.57
C GLU A 41 2.85 9.83 21.20
N TYR A 42 4.08 10.28 20.94
CA TYR A 42 4.76 9.99 19.68
C TYR A 42 5.02 8.49 19.45
N VAL A 43 5.09 7.66 20.50
CA VAL A 43 5.17 6.20 20.33
C VAL A 43 3.84 5.65 19.82
N ALA A 44 2.73 6.16 20.34
CA ALA A 44 1.40 5.80 19.85
C ALA A 44 1.23 6.24 18.39
N GLN A 45 1.59 7.48 18.07
CA GLN A 45 1.51 8.01 16.70
C GLN A 45 2.41 7.22 15.74
N TYR A 46 3.62 6.86 16.14
CA TYR A 46 4.51 6.02 15.35
C TYR A 46 3.84 4.66 15.05
N ASN A 47 3.35 3.96 16.07
CA ASN A 47 2.70 2.65 15.89
C ASN A 47 1.47 2.72 14.97
N THR A 48 0.70 3.80 15.04
CA THR A 48 -0.47 4.02 14.18
C THR A 48 -0.08 4.24 12.72
N ASN A 49 1.01 4.97 12.46
CA ASN A 49 1.34 5.48 11.12
C ASN A 49 2.47 4.72 10.41
N MET A 50 3.32 3.95 11.13
CA MET A 50 4.51 3.29 10.55
C MET A 50 4.20 2.26 9.46
N GLN A 51 2.96 1.73 9.43
CA GLN A 51 2.58 0.61 8.56
C GLN A 51 2.17 1.01 7.14
N GLY A 52 2.33 2.28 6.75
CA GLY A 52 1.86 2.77 5.44
C GLY A 52 2.48 2.00 4.27
N VAL A 53 3.81 1.79 4.31
CA VAL A 53 4.55 1.07 3.26
C VAL A 53 4.17 -0.41 3.26
N ASP A 54 4.15 -1.07 4.42
CA ASP A 54 3.80 -2.50 4.54
C ASP A 54 2.36 -2.78 4.08
N ARG A 55 1.42 -1.88 4.37
CA ARG A 55 0.04 -2.00 3.91
C ARG A 55 -0.05 -1.87 2.39
N LEU A 56 0.68 -0.92 1.79
CA LEU A 56 0.77 -0.81 0.34
C LEU A 56 1.41 -2.06 -0.28
N ASP A 57 2.44 -2.60 0.35
CA ASP A 57 3.13 -3.83 -0.06
C ASP A 57 2.19 -5.04 -0.03
N GLN A 58 1.36 -5.19 1.01
CA GLN A 58 0.33 -6.23 1.09
C GLN A 58 -0.72 -6.10 -0.02
N ILE A 59 -1.19 -4.88 -0.30
CA ILE A 59 -2.15 -4.63 -1.39
C ILE A 59 -1.51 -4.94 -2.75
N ARG A 60 -0.24 -4.56 -2.96
CA ARG A 60 0.53 -4.88 -4.17
C ARG A 60 0.73 -6.39 -4.32
N GLY A 61 1.12 -7.07 -3.26
CA GLY A 61 1.42 -8.51 -3.25
C GLY A 61 0.23 -9.39 -3.63
N ARG A 62 -0.98 -9.01 -3.21
CA ARG A 62 -2.21 -9.84 -3.38
C ARG A 62 -2.46 -10.31 -4.83
N PHE A 63 -2.14 -9.48 -5.82
CA PHE A 63 -2.32 -9.80 -7.24
C PHE A 63 -1.03 -9.61 -8.05
N SER A 64 0.12 -9.57 -7.38
CA SER A 64 1.42 -9.23 -7.98
C SER A 64 1.73 -10.07 -9.23
N ILE A 65 1.99 -9.40 -10.35
CA ILE A 65 2.50 -10.06 -11.56
C ILE A 65 4.03 -10.17 -11.53
N ALA A 66 4.71 -9.27 -10.82
CA ALA A 66 6.16 -9.29 -10.68
C ALA A 66 6.66 -10.45 -9.81
N ASP A 67 5.89 -10.88 -8.81
CA ASP A 67 6.31 -11.93 -7.88
C ASP A 67 6.16 -13.34 -8.47
N GLY A 68 5.19 -13.55 -9.38
CA GLY A 68 4.96 -14.84 -10.04
C GLY A 68 5.93 -15.17 -11.18
N HIS A 69 6.72 -14.21 -11.64
CA HIS A 69 7.57 -14.36 -12.82
C HIS A 69 9.06 -14.14 -12.53
N SER A 70 9.90 -15.03 -13.05
CA SER A 70 11.35 -14.93 -13.01
C SER A 70 11.90 -14.61 -14.40
N TYR A 71 12.73 -13.57 -14.51
CA TYR A 71 13.39 -13.16 -15.75
C TYR A 71 14.90 -13.13 -15.60
N LYS A 72 15.62 -13.55 -16.64
CA LYS A 72 17.10 -13.40 -16.73
C LYS A 72 17.55 -11.93 -16.73
N ARG A 73 16.67 -11.03 -17.19
CA ARG A 73 16.94 -9.58 -17.30
C ARG A 73 16.14 -8.83 -16.25
N TRP A 74 16.83 -8.15 -15.33
CA TRP A 74 16.20 -7.48 -14.17
C TRP A 74 15.20 -6.39 -14.56
N HIS A 75 15.42 -5.66 -15.65
CA HIS A 75 14.53 -4.59 -16.11
C HIS A 75 13.13 -5.08 -16.49
N LYS A 76 12.99 -6.34 -16.93
CA LYS A 76 11.67 -6.93 -17.18
C LYS A 76 10.89 -7.09 -15.88
N LYS A 77 11.57 -7.53 -14.81
CA LYS A 77 10.97 -7.64 -13.47
C LYS A 77 10.62 -6.26 -12.91
N LEU A 78 11.46 -5.24 -13.15
CA LEU A 78 11.14 -3.86 -12.78
C LEU A 78 9.90 -3.34 -13.52
N ALA A 79 9.77 -3.58 -14.82
CA ALA A 79 8.59 -3.17 -15.58
C ALA A 79 7.29 -3.76 -15.02
N LEU A 80 7.30 -5.04 -14.64
CA LEU A 80 6.16 -5.67 -13.96
C LEU A 80 5.89 -5.05 -12.59
N ALA A 81 6.94 -4.77 -11.80
CA ALA A 81 6.78 -4.15 -10.49
C ALA A 81 6.17 -2.73 -10.58
N LEU A 82 6.48 -1.99 -11.66
CA LEU A 82 5.86 -0.69 -11.94
C LEU A 82 4.37 -0.83 -12.27
N ILE A 83 3.97 -1.86 -13.03
CA ILE A 83 2.56 -2.15 -13.30
C ILE A 83 1.83 -2.51 -12.01
N ASP A 84 2.44 -3.35 -11.16
CA ASP A 84 1.87 -3.71 -9.86
C ASP A 84 1.66 -2.47 -8.96
N ALA A 85 2.64 -1.57 -8.90
CA ALA A 85 2.52 -0.31 -8.17
C ALA A 85 1.42 0.59 -8.74
N ALA A 86 1.36 0.76 -10.07
CA ALA A 86 0.35 1.58 -10.74
C ALA A 86 -1.06 1.05 -10.49
N ARG A 87 -1.26 -0.26 -10.60
CA ARG A 87 -2.53 -0.93 -10.32
C ARG A 87 -2.98 -0.75 -8.87
N SER A 88 -2.09 -0.96 -7.90
CA SER A 88 -2.41 -0.77 -6.49
C SER A 88 -2.77 0.68 -6.18
N ASN A 89 -2.07 1.64 -6.77
CA ASN A 89 -2.41 3.06 -6.63
C ASN A 89 -3.76 3.38 -7.26
N ALA A 90 -4.04 2.89 -8.48
CA ALA A 90 -5.33 3.09 -9.14
C ALA A 90 -6.50 2.51 -8.32
N TYR A 91 -6.32 1.34 -7.72
CA TYR A 91 -7.30 0.75 -6.81
C TYR A 91 -7.54 1.65 -5.59
N LEU A 92 -6.49 2.11 -4.92
CA LEU A 92 -6.60 3.00 -3.76
C LEU A 92 -7.28 4.32 -4.13
N THR A 93 -6.91 4.95 -5.24
CA THR A 93 -7.54 6.18 -5.74
C THR A 93 -9.03 5.96 -6.03
N ARG A 94 -9.40 4.84 -6.65
CA ARG A 94 -10.81 4.51 -6.89
C ARG A 94 -11.59 4.42 -5.58
N ARG A 95 -11.04 3.82 -4.52
CA ARG A 95 -11.71 3.75 -3.20
C ARG A 95 -11.89 5.11 -2.53
N LEU A 96 -11.04 6.10 -2.84
CA LEU A 96 -11.20 7.46 -2.34
C LEU A 96 -12.35 8.20 -3.01
N VAL A 97 -12.67 7.87 -4.26
CA VAL A 97 -13.68 8.58 -5.07
C VAL A 97 -15.02 7.86 -5.11
N LYS A 98 -15.02 6.53 -5.23
CA LYS A 98 -16.23 5.71 -5.31
C LYS A 98 -16.49 5.05 -3.96
N VAL A 99 -17.70 5.24 -3.44
CA VAL A 99 -18.18 4.48 -2.27
C VAL A 99 -18.16 3.00 -2.62
N GLU A 100 -17.51 2.19 -1.78
CA GLU A 100 -17.45 0.76 -1.98
C GLU A 100 -18.86 0.16 -1.97
N THR A 101 -19.27 -0.40 -3.10
CA THR A 101 -20.41 -1.32 -3.16
C THR A 101 -20.13 -2.53 -2.27
N ALA A 102 -21.15 -3.17 -1.70
CA ALA A 102 -21.07 -4.34 -0.80
C ALA A 102 -20.59 -5.64 -1.49
N ALA A 103 -19.61 -5.54 -2.40
CA ALA A 103 -18.98 -6.67 -3.06
C ALA A 103 -18.17 -7.48 -2.04
N ARG A 104 -18.22 -8.81 -2.15
CA ARG A 104 -17.48 -9.74 -1.29
C ARG A 104 -15.95 -9.55 -1.38
N ASP A 105 -15.45 -9.19 -2.57
CA ASP A 105 -14.05 -8.80 -2.78
C ASP A 105 -13.98 -7.58 -3.74
N PRO A 106 -13.87 -6.35 -3.20
CA PRO A 106 -13.82 -5.13 -4.02
C PRO A 106 -12.55 -5.03 -4.86
N HIS A 107 -11.45 -5.66 -4.45
CA HIS A 107 -10.18 -5.61 -5.18
C HIS A 107 -10.22 -6.53 -6.41
N ILE A 108 -10.77 -7.74 -6.29
CA ILE A 108 -11.00 -8.63 -7.46
C ILE A 108 -11.96 -7.97 -8.44
N THR A 109 -13.03 -7.37 -7.95
CA THR A 109 -14.02 -6.69 -8.80
C THR A 109 -13.36 -5.56 -9.60
N PHE A 110 -12.55 -4.72 -8.95
CA PHE A 110 -11.74 -3.71 -9.62
C PHE A 110 -10.84 -4.30 -10.72
N LEU A 111 -10.18 -5.43 -10.44
CA LEU A 111 -9.27 -6.04 -11.42
C LEU A 111 -9.99 -6.60 -12.64
N MET A 112 -11.14 -7.24 -12.45
CA MET A 112 -11.91 -7.78 -13.57
C MET A 112 -12.41 -6.66 -14.48
N GLU A 113 -12.86 -5.55 -13.90
CA GLU A 113 -13.24 -4.36 -14.67
C GLU A 113 -12.04 -3.75 -15.40
N LEU A 114 -10.91 -3.58 -14.72
CA LEU A 114 -9.68 -3.04 -15.32
C LEU A 114 -9.20 -3.91 -16.50
N VAL A 115 -9.18 -5.23 -16.33
CA VAL A 115 -8.79 -6.16 -17.40
C VAL A 115 -9.79 -6.11 -18.55
N GLY A 116 -11.09 -6.05 -18.26
CA GLY A 116 -12.12 -5.88 -19.29
C GLY A 116 -11.94 -4.61 -20.10
N GLU A 117 -11.68 -3.48 -19.45
CA GLU A 117 -11.40 -2.20 -20.12
C GLU A 117 -10.14 -2.26 -20.98
N LEU A 118 -9.05 -2.84 -20.47
CA LEU A 118 -7.80 -3.00 -21.21
C LEU A 118 -7.95 -3.93 -22.42
N LEU A 119 -8.72 -5.02 -22.31
CA LEU A 119 -8.93 -5.95 -23.43
C LEU A 119 -9.89 -5.40 -24.49
N ASN A 120 -10.86 -4.58 -24.08
CA ASN A 120 -11.83 -3.96 -24.98
C ASN A 120 -11.27 -2.69 -25.65
N SER A 121 -10.23 -2.07 -25.08
CA SER A 121 -9.47 -1.05 -25.78
C SER A 121 -8.63 -1.70 -26.86
N ASP A 122 -9.01 -1.50 -28.11
CA ASP A 122 -8.22 -1.88 -29.27
C ASP A 122 -6.94 -1.02 -29.27
N PHE A 123 -5.89 -1.53 -28.63
CA PHE A 123 -4.67 -0.77 -28.33
C PHE A 123 -4.01 -0.18 -29.58
N LEU A 124 -4.18 -0.82 -30.74
CA LEU A 124 -3.69 -0.33 -32.03
C LEU A 124 -4.45 0.94 -32.44
N THR A 125 -5.77 0.92 -32.36
CA THR A 125 -6.66 2.04 -32.71
C THR A 125 -6.46 3.24 -31.78
N GLN A 126 -6.09 3.02 -30.52
CA GLN A 126 -5.82 4.09 -29.55
C GLN A 126 -4.38 4.61 -29.61
N ALA A 127 -3.39 3.75 -29.86
CA ALA A 127 -2.00 4.14 -30.10
C ALA A 127 -1.86 4.97 -31.38
N ASP A 128 -2.58 4.61 -32.45
CA ASP A 128 -2.65 5.38 -33.69
C ASP A 128 -3.28 6.76 -33.46
N ARG A 129 -4.34 6.86 -32.67
CA ARG A 129 -4.93 8.15 -32.26
C ARG A 129 -3.98 9.00 -31.42
N PHE A 130 -3.23 8.41 -30.50
CA PHE A 130 -2.23 9.12 -29.69
C PHE A 130 -1.00 9.57 -30.50
N LEU A 131 -0.66 8.83 -31.55
CA LEU A 131 0.42 9.15 -32.49
C LEU A 131 -0.04 9.99 -33.69
N GLY A 132 -1.32 10.40 -33.73
CA GLY A 132 -1.90 11.22 -34.80
C GLY A 132 -2.00 10.51 -36.15
N ARG A 133 -1.93 9.18 -36.20
CA ARG A 133 -2.19 8.39 -37.39
C ARG A 133 -3.67 8.01 -37.40
N TYR A 134 -4.43 8.56 -38.34
CA TYR A 134 -5.76 8.06 -38.64
C TYR A 134 -5.63 6.95 -39.68
N PRO A 135 -6.34 5.82 -39.54
CA PRO A 135 -6.47 4.88 -40.65
C PRO A 135 -7.29 5.53 -41.78
N ASP A 136 -6.82 5.33 -43.01
CA ASP A 136 -7.49 5.77 -44.25
C ASP A 136 -8.85 5.07 -44.46
#